data_AF-A0A450WFG0-F1
#
_entry.id   AF-A0A450WFG0-F1
#
_cell.length_a   1.000
_cell.length_b   1.000
_cell.length_c   1.000
_cell.angle_alpha   90.00
_cell.angle_beta   90.00
_cell.angle_gamma   90.00
#
_symmetry.space_group_name_H-M   'P 1'
#
loop_
_entity.id
_entity.type
_entity.pdbx_description
1 polymer ?
#
loop_
_entity_poly.entity_id
_entity_poly.type
_entity_poly.pdbx_seq_one_letter_code
_entity_poly.pdbx_strand_id
1 'polypeptide(L)'
;MNIENMHIVHNRLISILLVVFSLLWMGAAQADANAGASRSGSPDPIYFYASQSGKKILDQGRDRGNPFVGALIELLARHELTFGEFSAQLIEGTMEKSRGFQRPDVSATNISDVLQLCALQLLPKPRSRRHVALVLAYSDYSSANLPSLPSAKVDMARIADAFRRAGFDAVRMVLDPGRGEIDGALKDFTALSRESDLAVIYATGHGIEAEGNIYLIPSSYPFLRKSILLDKRTLPLARLGATLQANRANFVFYAGGRDNPFAAAPKNRP
;
A
#
# COMPACT_ATOMS: atom_id res chain seq x y z
N MET A 1 -13.17 -26.14 27.00
CA MET A 1 -12.71 -25.21 25.95
C MET A 1 -13.94 -24.55 25.37
N ASN A 2 -14.10 -23.23 25.51
CA ASN A 2 -15.38 -22.53 25.25
C ASN A 2 -15.67 -22.39 23.73
N ILE A 3 -16.95 -22.39 23.34
CA ILE A 3 -17.40 -22.33 21.94
C ILE A 3 -16.93 -21.04 21.24
N GLU A 4 -16.87 -19.90 21.95
CA GLU A 4 -16.29 -18.65 21.45
C GLU A 4 -14.82 -18.77 21.06
N ASN A 5 -14.01 -19.47 21.89
CA ASN A 5 -12.60 -19.69 21.57
C ASN A 5 -12.43 -20.57 20.33
N MET A 6 -13.36 -21.49 20.08
CA MET A 6 -13.33 -22.35 18.89
C MET A 6 -13.67 -21.55 17.62
N HIS A 7 -14.63 -20.62 17.67
CA HIS A 7 -14.96 -19.73 16.55
C HIS A 7 -13.81 -18.75 16.23
N ILE A 8 -13.17 -18.16 17.24
CA ILE A 8 -12.04 -17.25 17.06
C ILE A 8 -10.84 -17.97 16.42
N VAL A 9 -10.52 -19.18 16.89
CA VAL A 9 -9.42 -19.99 16.34
C VAL A 9 -9.71 -20.43 14.91
N HIS A 10 -10.96 -20.83 14.61
CA HIS A 10 -11.37 -21.22 13.27
C HIS A 10 -11.31 -20.05 12.28
N ASN A 11 -11.78 -18.87 12.67
CA ASN A 11 -11.74 -17.67 11.84
C ASN A 11 -10.31 -17.18 11.56
N ARG A 12 -9.40 -17.35 12.54
CA ARG A 12 -7.96 -17.08 12.37
C ARG A 12 -7.30 -18.05 11.39
N LEU A 13 -7.60 -19.35 11.47
CA LEU A 13 -7.07 -20.36 10.54
C LEU A 13 -7.52 -20.10 9.10
N ILE A 14 -8.79 -19.73 8.90
CA ILE A 14 -9.31 -19.36 7.57
C ILE A 14 -8.64 -18.09 7.05
N SER A 15 -8.48 -17.06 7.90
CA SER A 15 -7.79 -15.82 7.53
C SER A 15 -6.34 -16.07 7.12
N ILE A 16 -5.61 -16.89 7.88
CA ILE A 16 -4.23 -17.29 7.54
C ILE A 16 -4.20 -18.01 6.19
N LEU A 17 -5.11 -18.95 5.96
CA LEU A 17 -5.17 -19.71 4.71
C LEU A 17 -5.47 -18.81 3.51
N LEU A 18 -6.39 -17.85 3.64
CA LEU A 18 -6.74 -16.90 2.57
C LEU A 18 -5.59 -15.95 2.23
N VAL A 19 -4.84 -15.49 3.22
CA VAL A 19 -3.68 -14.61 3.03
C VAL A 19 -2.55 -15.37 2.35
N VAL A 20 -2.22 -16.56 2.86
CA VAL A 20 -1.20 -17.44 2.29
C VAL A 20 -1.57 -17.84 0.86
N PHE A 21 -2.83 -18.18 0.61
CA PHE A 21 -3.31 -18.53 -0.72
C PHE A 21 -3.26 -17.34 -1.70
N SER A 22 -3.61 -16.13 -1.24
CA SER A 22 -3.50 -14.91 -2.05
C SER A 22 -2.04 -14.62 -2.44
N LEU A 23 -1.09 -14.85 -1.53
CA LEU A 23 0.34 -14.70 -1.80
C LEU A 23 0.90 -15.76 -2.75
N LEU A 24 0.50 -17.02 -2.58
CA LEU A 24 0.97 -18.16 -3.38
C LEU A 24 0.42 -18.15 -4.82
N TRP A 25 -0.79 -17.62 -5.04
CA TRP A 25 -1.41 -17.60 -6.37
C TRP A 25 -1.04 -16.36 -7.19
N MET A 26 -0.62 -15.24 -6.56
CA MET A 26 -0.49 -13.94 -7.24
C MET A 26 0.82 -13.17 -6.97
N GLY A 27 1.66 -13.57 -6.01
CA GLY A 27 2.72 -12.69 -5.46
C GLY A 27 4.19 -12.98 -5.83
N ALA A 28 4.52 -14.14 -6.42
CA ALA A 28 5.91 -14.56 -6.56
C ALA A 28 6.78 -13.63 -7.44
N ALA A 29 6.25 -13.15 -8.56
CA ALA A 29 7.02 -12.29 -9.47
C ALA A 29 7.26 -10.86 -8.94
N GLN A 30 6.36 -10.34 -8.09
CA GLN A 30 6.46 -8.96 -7.59
C GLN A 30 7.29 -8.86 -6.29
N ALA A 31 7.34 -9.94 -5.52
CA ALA A 31 8.19 -10.04 -4.34
C ALA A 31 9.67 -9.89 -4.71
N ASP A 32 10.11 -10.59 -5.76
CA ASP A 32 11.48 -10.53 -6.28
C ASP A 32 11.87 -9.12 -6.77
N ALA A 33 10.94 -8.39 -7.43
CA ALA A 33 11.19 -7.03 -7.91
C ALA A 33 11.42 -6.01 -6.76
N ASN A 34 10.86 -6.26 -5.57
CA ASN A 34 10.95 -5.38 -4.42
C ASN A 34 12.00 -5.80 -3.37
N ALA A 35 12.71 -6.93 -3.58
CA ALA A 35 13.61 -7.56 -2.60
C ALA A 35 14.93 -6.79 -2.30
N GLY A 36 15.04 -5.53 -2.70
CA GLY A 36 16.25 -4.73 -2.55
C GLY A 36 16.31 -3.91 -1.25
N ALA A 37 17.27 -4.24 -0.38
CA ALA A 37 17.84 -3.38 0.67
C ALA A 37 17.17 -3.31 2.06
N SER A 38 16.61 -4.42 2.58
CA SER A 38 16.40 -4.51 4.03
C SER A 38 17.74 -4.63 4.76
N ARG A 39 17.90 -3.89 5.86
CA ARG A 39 19.04 -4.04 6.78
C ARG A 39 18.93 -5.42 7.45
N SER A 40 20.06 -6.07 7.74
CA SER A 40 20.07 -7.28 8.57
C SER A 40 19.34 -7.03 9.90
N GLY A 41 18.13 -7.58 10.05
CA GLY A 41 17.33 -7.52 11.28
C GLY A 41 16.03 -6.70 11.23
N SER A 42 15.72 -5.96 10.15
CA SER A 42 14.39 -5.36 9.96
C SER A 42 13.50 -6.31 9.15
N PRO A 43 12.21 -6.49 9.50
CA PRO A 43 11.27 -7.21 8.66
C PRO A 43 11.12 -6.54 7.30
N ASP A 44 10.97 -7.33 6.24
CA ASP A 44 10.72 -6.83 4.91
C ASP A 44 9.33 -6.16 4.82
N PRO A 45 9.17 -5.13 3.96
CA PRO A 45 7.89 -4.48 3.78
C PRO A 45 6.88 -5.39 3.06
N ILE A 46 5.66 -5.43 3.58
CA ILE A 46 4.51 -6.00 2.87
C ILE A 46 3.83 -4.89 2.08
N TYR A 47 3.65 -5.14 0.79
CA TYR A 47 2.99 -4.22 -0.14
C TYR A 47 1.53 -4.63 -0.35
N PHE A 48 0.64 -3.67 -0.20
CA PHE A 48 -0.77 -3.77 -0.53
C PHE A 48 -1.06 -2.83 -1.70
N TYR A 49 -1.50 -3.38 -2.81
CA TYR A 49 -1.85 -2.65 -4.01
C TYR A 49 -3.36 -2.57 -4.14
N ALA A 50 -3.88 -1.38 -4.45
CA ALA A 50 -5.31 -1.19 -4.66
C ALA A 50 -5.88 -2.00 -5.83
N SER A 51 -5.05 -2.34 -6.82
CA SER A 51 -5.44 -3.14 -8.00
C SER A 51 -4.45 -4.26 -8.31
N GLN A 52 -4.91 -5.24 -9.09
CA GLN A 52 -4.05 -6.24 -9.71
C GLN A 52 -3.11 -5.62 -10.76
N SER A 53 -2.07 -6.38 -11.13
CA SER A 53 -1.11 -6.01 -12.17
C SER A 53 -1.80 -5.63 -13.48
N GLY A 54 -1.37 -4.51 -14.07
CA GLY A 54 -1.92 -3.99 -15.32
C GLY A 54 -3.36 -3.46 -15.27
N LYS A 55 -3.99 -3.38 -14.09
CA LYS A 55 -5.38 -2.91 -13.94
C LYS A 55 -5.47 -1.46 -13.47
N LYS A 56 -6.57 -0.81 -13.85
CA LYS A 56 -6.96 0.52 -13.36
C LYS A 56 -7.68 0.43 -12.01
N ILE A 57 -7.77 1.55 -11.31
CA ILE A 57 -8.60 1.71 -10.10
C ILE A 57 -9.88 2.48 -10.42
N LEU A 58 -10.87 2.37 -9.52
CA LEU A 58 -12.09 3.17 -9.58
C LEU A 58 -11.92 4.43 -8.71
N ASP A 59 -12.16 5.60 -9.30
CA ASP A 59 -12.04 6.89 -8.60
C ASP A 59 -13.40 7.47 -8.13
N GLN A 60 -14.46 6.68 -8.25
CA GLN A 60 -15.82 7.03 -7.84
C GLN A 60 -16.51 5.81 -7.21
N GLY A 61 -15.94 5.28 -6.13
CA GLY A 61 -16.59 4.25 -5.32
C GLY A 61 -17.90 4.73 -4.70
N ARG A 62 -18.61 3.82 -4.02
CA ARG A 62 -19.88 4.10 -3.30
C ARG A 62 -19.80 5.35 -2.40
N ASP A 63 -18.61 5.63 -1.87
CA ASP A 63 -18.32 6.74 -0.95
C ASP A 63 -17.64 7.96 -1.64
N ARG A 64 -17.70 8.07 -2.98
CA ARG A 64 -17.05 9.13 -3.78
C ARG A 64 -15.52 9.25 -3.61
N GLY A 65 -14.84 8.14 -3.32
CA GLY A 65 -13.39 8.03 -3.29
C GLY A 65 -12.93 6.64 -3.71
N ASN A 66 -11.64 6.34 -3.60
CA ASN A 66 -11.09 5.03 -3.97
C ASN A 66 -11.65 3.93 -3.05
N PRO A 67 -12.28 2.85 -3.59
CA PRO A 67 -12.83 1.75 -2.79
C PRO A 67 -11.84 1.12 -1.81
N PHE A 68 -10.56 1.01 -2.20
CA PHE A 68 -9.50 0.47 -1.35
C PHE A 68 -9.23 1.36 -0.13
N VAL A 69 -9.23 2.68 -0.34
CA VAL A 69 -9.06 3.64 0.75
C VAL A 69 -10.27 3.61 1.69
N GLY A 70 -11.47 3.50 1.14
CA GLY A 70 -12.69 3.33 1.93
C GLY A 70 -12.63 2.09 2.84
N ALA A 71 -12.26 0.94 2.29
CA ALA A 71 -12.12 -0.30 3.06
C ALA A 71 -11.01 -0.18 4.13
N LEU A 72 -9.87 0.42 3.78
CA LEU A 72 -8.77 0.65 4.72
C LEU A 72 -9.19 1.53 5.90
N ILE A 73 -9.94 2.62 5.65
CA ILE A 73 -10.43 3.51 6.70
C ILE A 73 -11.40 2.78 7.64
N GLU A 74 -12.32 1.97 7.10
CA GLU A 74 -13.26 1.19 7.91
C GLU A 74 -12.54 0.19 8.82
N LEU A 75 -11.51 -0.47 8.31
CA LEU A 75 -10.67 -1.37 9.11
C LEU A 75 -9.93 -0.62 10.22
N LEU A 76 -9.37 0.55 9.92
CA LEU A 76 -8.68 1.39 10.92
C LEU A 76 -9.62 1.94 12.01
N ALA A 77 -10.94 1.92 11.79
CA ALA A 77 -11.94 2.33 12.76
C ALA A 77 -12.41 1.20 13.69
N ARG A 78 -11.94 -0.04 13.49
CA ARG A 78 -12.33 -1.18 14.32
C ARG A 78 -11.74 -1.12 15.73
N HIS A 79 -12.48 -1.66 16.70
CA HIS A 79 -12.00 -1.77 18.07
C HIS A 79 -10.88 -2.80 18.22
N GLU A 80 -11.05 -3.94 17.55
CA GLU A 80 -10.07 -5.03 17.53
C GLU A 80 -9.81 -5.48 16.11
N LEU A 81 -8.53 -5.61 15.77
CA LEU A 81 -8.09 -6.05 14.46
C LEU A 81 -6.70 -6.68 14.55
N THR A 82 -6.59 -7.92 14.08
CA THR A 82 -5.31 -8.57 13.79
C THR A 82 -4.88 -8.32 12.36
N PHE A 83 -3.60 -8.53 12.05
CA PHE A 83 -3.10 -8.42 10.68
C PHE A 83 -3.76 -9.44 9.73
N GLY A 84 -3.96 -10.69 10.17
CA GLY A 84 -4.61 -11.71 9.33
C GLY A 84 -6.02 -11.30 8.91
N GLU A 85 -6.82 -10.82 9.86
CA GLU A 85 -8.17 -10.29 9.59
C GLU A 85 -8.11 -9.03 8.70
N PHE A 86 -7.17 -8.12 8.98
CA PHE A 86 -6.97 -6.91 8.20
C PHE A 86 -6.73 -7.24 6.72
N SER A 87 -5.79 -8.13 6.42
CA SER A 87 -5.44 -8.47 5.03
C SER A 87 -6.59 -9.12 4.27
N ALA A 88 -7.33 -10.05 4.90
CA ALA A 88 -8.47 -10.70 4.25
C ALA A 88 -9.62 -9.70 4.02
N GLN A 89 -9.98 -8.92 5.05
CA GLN A 89 -11.11 -8.00 4.96
C GLN A 89 -10.82 -6.77 4.12
N LEU A 90 -9.56 -6.38 3.94
CA LEU A 90 -9.20 -5.31 3.00
C LEU A 90 -9.53 -5.72 1.57
N ILE A 91 -9.29 -6.98 1.21
CA ILE A 91 -9.64 -7.53 -0.11
C ILE A 91 -11.16 -7.54 -0.27
N GLU A 92 -11.87 -8.16 0.67
CA GLU A 92 -13.34 -8.29 0.64
C GLU A 92 -14.03 -6.93 0.61
N GLY A 93 -13.66 -6.02 1.51
CA GLY A 93 -14.24 -4.67 1.58
C GLY A 93 -13.98 -3.85 0.33
N THR A 94 -12.79 -3.98 -0.29
CA THR A 94 -12.50 -3.30 -1.56
C THR A 94 -13.36 -3.86 -2.69
N MET A 95 -13.50 -5.19 -2.77
CA MET A 95 -14.33 -5.84 -3.78
C MET A 95 -15.81 -5.44 -3.61
N GLU A 96 -16.34 -5.41 -2.39
CA GLU A 96 -17.71 -5.00 -2.13
C GLU A 96 -17.95 -3.53 -2.53
N LYS A 97 -17.07 -2.62 -2.09
CA LYS A 97 -17.17 -1.17 -2.38
C LYS A 97 -17.02 -0.86 -3.87
N SER A 98 -16.30 -1.70 -4.60
CA SER A 98 -16.10 -1.57 -6.05
C SER A 98 -17.05 -2.43 -6.89
N ARG A 99 -17.99 -3.17 -6.28
CA ARG A 99 -18.88 -4.13 -6.96
C ARG A 99 -18.10 -5.16 -7.80
N GLY A 100 -16.97 -5.62 -7.28
CA GLY A 100 -16.07 -6.58 -7.92
C GLY A 100 -15.13 -5.99 -8.98
N PHE A 101 -15.18 -4.69 -9.26
CA PHE A 101 -14.30 -4.06 -10.25
C PHE A 101 -12.83 -4.06 -9.81
N GLN A 102 -12.59 -3.80 -8.53
CA GLN A 102 -11.26 -3.62 -7.97
C GLN A 102 -10.98 -4.73 -6.96
N ARG A 103 -9.93 -5.51 -7.25
CA ARG A 103 -9.41 -6.52 -6.33
C ARG A 103 -7.99 -6.12 -5.91
N PRO A 104 -7.76 -5.89 -4.61
CA PRO A 104 -6.41 -5.64 -4.10
C PRO A 104 -5.48 -6.82 -4.33
N ASP A 105 -4.20 -6.50 -4.42
CA ASP A 105 -3.11 -7.45 -4.53
C ASP A 105 -2.15 -7.25 -3.35
N VAL A 106 -1.51 -8.33 -2.89
CA VAL A 106 -0.61 -8.28 -1.73
C VAL A 106 0.68 -9.01 -2.10
N SER A 107 1.82 -8.38 -1.82
CA SER A 107 3.14 -8.97 -2.06
C SER A 107 3.98 -8.89 -0.79
N ALA A 108 4.68 -9.99 -0.49
CA ALA A 108 5.62 -10.12 0.60
C ALA A 108 6.82 -10.95 0.13
N THR A 109 8.02 -10.63 0.60
CA THR A 109 9.25 -11.34 0.22
C THR A 109 9.29 -12.77 0.75
N ASN A 110 8.73 -13.00 1.95
CA ASN A 110 8.77 -14.30 2.62
C ASN A 110 7.42 -14.67 3.22
N ILE A 111 6.96 -15.89 2.95
CA ILE A 111 5.75 -16.46 3.54
C ILE A 111 5.85 -16.57 5.08
N SER A 112 7.06 -16.77 5.62
CA SER A 112 7.31 -16.82 7.06
C SER A 112 6.97 -15.48 7.73
N ASP A 113 7.34 -14.36 7.12
CA ASP A 113 7.06 -13.03 7.67
C ASP A 113 5.55 -12.80 7.76
N VAL A 114 4.81 -13.23 6.74
CA VAL A 114 3.35 -13.15 6.72
C VAL A 114 2.75 -14.01 7.82
N LEU A 115 3.20 -15.26 7.97
CA LEU A 115 2.71 -16.17 9.01
C LEU A 115 3.00 -15.63 10.42
N GLN A 116 4.18 -15.04 10.64
CA GLN A 116 4.53 -14.38 11.90
C GLN A 116 3.64 -13.17 12.17
N LEU A 117 3.33 -12.39 11.12
CA LEU A 117 2.51 -11.20 11.24
C LEU A 117 1.02 -11.50 11.40
N CYS A 118 0.49 -12.63 10.93
CA CYS A 118 -0.94 -12.96 11.02
C CYS A 118 -1.54 -12.77 12.43
N ALA A 119 -0.79 -13.11 13.48
CA ALA A 119 -1.23 -12.96 14.88
C ALA A 119 -0.92 -11.57 15.49
N LEU A 120 -0.26 -10.68 14.74
CA LEU A 120 0.05 -9.32 15.19
C LEU A 120 -1.25 -8.56 15.43
N GLN A 121 -1.41 -8.04 16.64
CA GLN A 121 -2.50 -7.13 16.98
C GLN A 121 -2.21 -5.75 16.38
N LEU A 122 -3.06 -5.28 15.47
CA LEU A 122 -3.00 -3.93 14.89
C LEU A 122 -3.81 -2.94 15.72
N LEU A 123 -5.01 -3.32 16.13
CA LEU A 123 -5.93 -2.51 16.95
C LEU A 123 -6.47 -3.30 18.15
N PRO A 124 -6.59 -2.71 19.33
CA PRO A 124 -6.08 -1.37 19.66
C PRO A 124 -4.54 -1.36 19.63
N LYS A 125 -3.95 -0.22 19.28
CA LYS A 125 -2.49 -0.07 19.33
C LYS A 125 -2.00 -0.32 20.78
N PRO A 126 -1.04 -1.24 21.02
CA PRO A 126 -0.45 -1.38 22.34
C PRO A 126 0.25 -0.08 22.78
N ARG A 127 -0.02 0.39 24.00
CA ARG A 127 0.50 1.68 24.50
C ARG A 127 2.03 1.80 24.50
N SER A 128 2.74 0.68 24.65
CA SER A 128 4.21 0.63 24.64
C SER A 128 4.82 0.61 23.25
N ARG A 129 3.99 0.58 22.19
CA ARG A 129 4.45 0.47 20.80
C ARG A 129 4.32 1.79 20.08
N ARG A 130 5.31 2.13 19.27
CA ARG A 130 5.32 3.34 18.44
C ARG A 130 4.96 3.00 17.00
N HIS A 131 3.86 3.56 16.50
CA HIS A 131 3.36 3.38 15.13
C HIS A 131 3.46 4.71 14.38
N VAL A 132 4.07 4.71 13.20
CA VAL A 132 4.32 5.93 12.42
C VAL A 132 3.85 5.76 10.98
N ALA A 133 3.32 6.83 10.37
CA ALA A 133 2.81 6.82 9.01
C ALA A 133 3.33 8.02 8.20
N LEU A 134 3.65 7.77 6.94
CA LEU A 134 3.85 8.77 5.91
C LEU A 134 2.76 8.58 4.85
N VAL A 135 2.01 9.64 4.58
CA VAL A 135 0.93 9.68 3.60
C VAL A 135 1.36 10.59 2.46
N LEU A 136 1.63 9.98 1.31
CA LEU A 136 2.12 10.62 0.09
C LEU A 136 1.01 10.64 -0.97
N ALA A 137 0.78 11.79 -1.58
CA ALA A 137 -0.13 11.88 -2.73
C ALA A 137 0.45 12.75 -3.83
N TYR A 138 0.27 12.32 -5.08
CA TYR A 138 0.31 13.17 -6.24
C TYR A 138 -1.13 13.32 -6.78
N SER A 139 -1.60 14.55 -6.87
CA SER A 139 -2.98 14.93 -7.17
C SER A 139 -3.05 15.95 -8.30
N ASP A 140 -2.19 16.99 -8.30
CA ASP A 140 -2.20 18.01 -9.34
C ASP A 140 -1.22 17.66 -10.47
N TYR A 141 -1.76 17.25 -11.61
CA TYR A 141 -1.00 16.91 -12.81
C TYR A 141 -1.12 17.96 -13.92
N SER A 142 -1.60 19.17 -13.60
CA SER A 142 -1.76 20.28 -14.55
C SER A 142 -0.49 20.59 -15.35
N SER A 143 0.69 20.35 -14.76
CA SER A 143 2.00 20.56 -15.39
C SER A 143 2.58 19.34 -16.13
N ALA A 144 1.97 18.16 -15.99
CA ALA A 144 2.49 16.89 -16.52
C ALA A 144 1.82 16.42 -17.82
N ASN A 145 0.80 17.13 -18.32
CA ASN A 145 -0.08 16.64 -19.40
C ASN A 145 -0.74 15.28 -19.05
N LEU A 146 -1.10 15.10 -17.79
CA LEU A 146 -1.87 13.97 -17.27
C LEU A 146 -3.14 14.50 -16.58
N PRO A 147 -4.24 13.72 -16.55
CA PRO A 147 -5.43 14.11 -15.80
C PRO A 147 -5.11 14.25 -14.31
N SER A 148 -5.46 15.38 -13.69
CA SER A 148 -5.36 15.54 -12.24
C SER A 148 -6.27 14.54 -11.51
N LEU A 149 -5.90 14.20 -10.27
CA LEU A 149 -6.61 13.27 -9.39
C LEU A 149 -7.04 13.99 -8.10
N PRO A 150 -8.07 14.86 -8.12
CA PRO A 150 -8.49 15.61 -6.92
C PRO A 150 -8.87 14.70 -5.74
N SER A 151 -9.39 13.52 -6.04
CA SER A 151 -9.69 12.46 -5.08
C SER A 151 -8.46 12.00 -4.28
N ALA A 152 -7.27 11.97 -4.88
CA ALA A 152 -6.03 11.58 -4.21
C ALA A 152 -5.73 12.48 -3.00
N LYS A 153 -5.93 13.80 -3.14
CA LYS A 153 -5.80 14.77 -2.05
C LYS A 153 -6.87 14.56 -0.97
N VAL A 154 -8.11 14.26 -1.37
CA VAL A 154 -9.20 13.98 -0.43
C VAL A 154 -8.92 12.70 0.36
N ASP A 155 -8.57 11.62 -0.32
CA ASP A 155 -8.28 10.32 0.28
C ASP A 155 -7.03 10.37 1.17
N MET A 156 -6.01 11.15 0.80
CA MET A 156 -4.86 11.47 1.64
C MET A 156 -5.27 12.07 3.00
N ALA A 157 -6.16 13.06 3.01
CA ALA A 157 -6.65 13.65 4.26
C ALA A 157 -7.43 12.62 5.10
N ARG A 158 -8.34 11.87 4.46
CA ARG A 158 -9.18 10.87 5.11
C ARG A 158 -8.35 9.75 5.76
N ILE A 159 -7.34 9.24 5.06
CA ILE A 159 -6.50 8.15 5.57
C ILE A 159 -5.55 8.63 6.66
N ALA A 160 -5.01 9.85 6.56
CA ALA A 160 -4.19 10.44 7.61
C ALA A 160 -4.98 10.57 8.92
N ASP A 161 -6.23 11.03 8.85
CA ASP A 161 -7.11 11.10 10.00
C ASP A 161 -7.49 9.72 10.56
N ALA A 162 -7.66 8.72 9.70
CA ALA A 162 -7.89 7.35 10.13
C ALA A 162 -6.68 6.78 10.90
N PHE A 163 -5.45 7.00 10.42
CA PHE A 163 -4.23 6.62 11.16
C PHE A 163 -4.13 7.33 12.52
N ARG A 164 -4.46 8.62 12.60
CA ARG A 164 -4.48 9.35 13.87
C ARG A 164 -5.50 8.76 14.85
N ARG A 165 -6.72 8.47 14.38
CA ARG A 165 -7.76 7.82 15.21
C ARG A 165 -7.39 6.40 15.64
N ALA A 166 -6.66 5.66 14.80
CA ALA A 166 -6.08 4.36 15.12
C ALA A 166 -4.92 4.41 16.12
N GLY A 167 -4.50 5.61 16.56
CA GLY A 167 -3.49 5.80 17.60
C GLY A 167 -2.05 5.87 17.10
N PHE A 168 -1.81 6.15 15.83
CA PHE A 168 -0.45 6.39 15.32
C PHE A 168 0.18 7.62 15.99
N ASP A 169 1.42 7.49 16.44
CA ASP A 169 2.14 8.53 17.20
C ASP A 169 2.61 9.69 16.31
N ALA A 170 2.84 9.41 15.03
CA ALA A 170 3.22 10.41 14.05
C ALA A 170 2.60 10.07 12.69
N VAL A 171 1.89 11.03 12.10
CA VAL A 171 1.32 10.92 10.76
C VAL A 171 1.77 12.13 9.95
N ARG A 172 2.73 11.91 9.04
CA ARG A 172 3.27 12.94 8.12
C ARG A 172 2.52 12.88 6.80
N MET A 173 2.28 14.04 6.22
CA MET A 173 1.50 14.22 5.00
C MET A 173 2.35 15.00 4.00
N VAL A 174 2.48 14.49 2.78
CA VAL A 174 3.24 15.13 1.69
C VAL A 174 2.39 15.10 0.42
N LEU A 175 2.03 16.28 -0.08
CA LEU A 175 1.12 16.45 -1.23
C LEU A 175 1.88 17.12 -2.37
N ASP A 176 1.83 16.51 -3.55
CA ASP A 176 2.45 16.98 -4.79
C ASP A 176 3.93 17.35 -4.66
N PRO A 177 4.77 16.56 -3.96
CA PRO A 177 6.14 16.98 -3.67
C PRO A 177 7.01 17.07 -4.92
N GLY A 178 7.88 18.07 -4.94
CA GLY A 178 9.01 18.09 -5.86
C GLY A 178 10.07 17.03 -5.51
N ARG A 179 11.06 16.83 -6.39
CA ARG A 179 12.14 15.84 -6.18
C ARG A 179 12.91 16.03 -4.87
N GLY A 180 13.29 17.27 -4.55
CA GLY A 180 14.04 17.55 -3.31
C GLY A 180 13.20 17.32 -2.05
N GLU A 181 11.90 17.65 -2.11
CA GLU A 181 10.97 17.48 -1.00
C GLU A 181 10.74 15.99 -0.70
N ILE A 182 10.54 15.16 -1.72
CA ILE A 182 10.36 13.73 -1.50
C ILE A 182 11.63 13.07 -0.96
N ASP A 183 12.82 13.46 -1.45
CA ASP A 183 14.08 12.93 -0.95
C ASP A 183 14.28 13.25 0.54
N GLY A 184 13.96 14.49 0.95
CA GLY A 184 13.97 14.92 2.35
C GLY A 184 12.94 14.17 3.20
N ALA A 185 11.70 14.09 2.73
CA ALA A 185 10.61 13.42 3.45
C ALA A 185 10.90 11.93 3.70
N LEU A 186 11.45 11.22 2.70
CA LEU A 186 11.84 9.82 2.86
C LEU A 186 13.01 9.68 3.85
N LYS A 187 14.04 10.52 3.75
CA LYS A 187 15.17 10.50 4.70
C LYS A 187 14.69 10.70 6.14
N ASP A 188 13.85 11.70 6.36
CA ASP A 188 13.31 12.01 7.70
C ASP A 188 12.36 10.91 8.19
N PHE A 189 11.66 10.24 7.28
CA PHE A 189 10.78 9.12 7.64
C PHE A 189 11.56 7.84 7.91
N THR A 190 12.69 7.58 7.25
CA THR A 190 13.60 6.49 7.62
C THR A 190 14.10 6.63 9.05
N ALA A 191 14.50 7.84 9.47
CA ALA A 191 14.92 8.07 10.85
C ALA A 191 13.79 7.78 11.84
N LEU A 192 12.58 8.26 11.55
CA LEU A 192 11.40 8.02 12.37
C LEU A 192 11.00 6.53 12.43
N SER A 193 11.11 5.84 11.30
CA SER A 193 10.75 4.43 11.17
C SER A 193 11.68 3.53 11.99
N ARG A 194 12.99 3.83 12.06
CA ARG A 194 13.96 3.09 12.89
C ARG A 194 13.62 3.08 14.38
N GLU A 195 12.95 4.12 14.85
CA GLU A 195 12.55 4.26 16.25
C GLU A 195 11.12 3.74 16.50
N SER A 196 10.51 3.07 15.52
CA SER A 196 9.13 2.61 15.56
C SER A 196 9.02 1.08 15.55
N ASP A 197 7.91 0.58 16.07
CA ASP A 197 7.55 -0.83 15.96
C ASP A 197 6.83 -1.12 14.64
N LEU A 198 5.97 -0.21 14.21
CA LEU A 198 5.23 -0.34 12.96
C LEU A 198 5.37 0.94 12.15
N ALA A 199 5.77 0.83 10.90
CA ALA A 199 5.83 1.95 9.98
C ALA A 199 5.00 1.69 8.73
N VAL A 200 4.24 2.70 8.34
CA VAL A 200 3.39 2.69 7.15
C VAL A 200 3.80 3.78 6.18
N ILE A 201 3.90 3.45 4.90
CA ILE A 201 3.80 4.43 3.83
C ILE A 201 2.50 4.18 3.06
N TYR A 202 1.62 5.16 3.04
CA TYR A 202 0.52 5.23 2.09
C TYR A 202 0.94 6.11 0.92
N ALA A 203 0.71 5.65 -0.31
CA ALA A 203 1.02 6.39 -1.52
C ALA A 203 -0.14 6.32 -2.52
N THR A 204 -0.52 7.44 -3.12
CA THR A 204 -1.52 7.52 -4.18
C THR A 204 -1.11 8.51 -5.27
N GLY A 205 -1.61 8.30 -6.48
CA GLY A 205 -1.25 9.05 -7.67
C GLY A 205 -1.30 8.16 -8.91
N HIS A 206 -0.93 8.72 -10.07
CA HIS A 206 -0.69 7.92 -11.27
C HIS A 206 0.53 7.04 -11.08
N GLY A 207 0.42 5.77 -11.43
CA GLY A 207 1.56 4.88 -11.49
C GLY A 207 1.61 4.11 -12.78
N ILE A 208 2.80 3.63 -13.10
CA ILE A 208 3.07 2.82 -14.29
C ILE A 208 3.75 1.56 -13.83
N GLU A 209 3.20 0.42 -14.22
CA GLU A 209 3.85 -0.87 -14.00
C GLU A 209 4.66 -1.27 -15.23
N ALA A 210 5.97 -1.39 -15.08
CA ALA A 210 6.87 -1.85 -16.14
C ALA A 210 7.82 -2.90 -15.59
N GLU A 211 7.89 -4.06 -16.24
CA GLU A 211 8.80 -5.16 -15.86
C GLU A 211 8.67 -5.57 -14.38
N GLY A 212 7.44 -5.61 -13.86
CA GLY A 212 7.19 -5.97 -12.45
C GLY A 212 7.55 -4.86 -11.45
N ASN A 213 7.94 -3.67 -11.91
CA ASN A 213 8.21 -2.52 -11.06
C ASN A 213 7.10 -1.48 -11.21
N ILE A 214 6.66 -0.90 -10.09
CA ILE A 214 5.65 0.15 -10.08
C ILE A 214 6.33 1.49 -9.80
N TYR A 215 6.10 2.43 -10.71
CA TYR A 215 6.68 3.76 -10.71
C TYR A 215 5.59 4.80 -10.46
N LEU A 216 5.61 5.45 -9.30
CA LEU A 216 4.72 6.56 -8.98
C LEU A 216 5.17 7.81 -9.74
N ILE A 217 4.26 8.40 -10.51
CA ILE A 217 4.53 9.50 -11.43
C ILE A 217 4.37 10.83 -10.70
N PRO A 218 5.44 11.65 -10.57
CA PRO A 218 5.36 12.97 -9.98
C PRO A 218 4.57 13.95 -10.86
N SER A 219 3.98 14.97 -10.23
CA SER A 219 3.26 16.08 -10.89
C SER A 219 4.12 16.87 -11.88
N SER A 220 5.45 16.81 -11.75
CA SER A 220 6.40 17.46 -12.65
C SER A 220 6.93 16.55 -13.77
N TYR A 221 6.45 15.32 -13.89
CA TYR A 221 6.93 14.39 -14.91
C TYR A 221 6.50 14.89 -16.30
N PRO A 222 7.44 15.19 -17.22
CA PRO A 222 7.07 15.56 -18.58
C PRO A 222 6.58 14.29 -19.26
N PHE A 223 5.26 14.08 -19.35
CA PHE A 223 4.69 12.88 -19.95
C PHE A 223 4.87 12.90 -21.48
N LEU A 224 6.12 12.71 -21.89
CA LEU A 224 6.54 12.38 -23.24
C LEU A 224 6.49 10.86 -23.32
N ARG A 225 5.78 10.31 -24.31
CA ARG A 225 5.46 8.89 -24.45
C ARG A 225 6.70 7.98 -24.67
N LYS A 226 7.61 7.90 -23.70
CA LYS A 226 8.83 7.10 -23.74
C LYS A 226 9.13 6.53 -22.35
N SER A 227 9.27 5.21 -22.26
CA SER A 227 9.58 4.47 -21.03
C SER A 227 10.99 4.76 -20.46
N ILE A 228 11.90 5.28 -21.27
CA ILE A 228 13.33 5.48 -20.96
C ILE A 228 13.59 6.38 -19.73
N LEU A 229 12.60 7.18 -19.32
CA LEU A 229 12.76 8.14 -18.22
C LEU A 229 12.13 7.69 -16.89
N LEU A 230 11.46 6.53 -16.83
CA LEU A 230 10.77 6.06 -15.63
C LEU A 230 11.71 6.01 -14.42
N ASP A 231 12.77 5.21 -14.48
CA ASP A 231 13.72 5.02 -13.37
C ASP A 231 14.42 6.31 -12.91
N LYS A 232 14.56 7.30 -13.80
CA LYS A 232 15.30 8.54 -13.53
C LYS A 232 14.43 9.69 -13.05
N ARG A 233 13.13 9.70 -13.37
CA ARG A 233 12.25 10.85 -13.14
C ARG A 233 10.97 10.53 -12.37
N THR A 234 10.79 9.28 -11.96
CA THR A 234 9.66 8.84 -11.14
C THR A 234 10.12 8.33 -9.78
N LEU A 235 9.17 7.92 -8.94
CA LEU A 235 9.43 7.33 -7.64
C LEU A 235 9.06 5.84 -7.66
N PRO A 236 10.04 4.91 -7.70
CA PRO A 236 9.76 3.48 -7.59
C PRO A 236 9.12 3.14 -6.23
N LEU A 237 8.09 2.29 -6.21
CA LEU A 237 7.49 1.84 -4.94
C LEU A 237 8.48 1.08 -4.06
N ALA A 238 9.42 0.34 -4.66
CA ALA A 238 10.51 -0.32 -3.93
C ALA A 238 11.31 0.67 -3.05
N ARG A 239 11.49 1.91 -3.52
CA ARG A 239 12.16 2.97 -2.76
C ARG A 239 11.36 3.39 -1.53
N LEU A 240 10.02 3.36 -1.60
CA LEU A 240 9.17 3.58 -0.44
C LEU A 240 9.35 2.45 0.58
N GLY A 241 9.32 1.19 0.16
CA GLY A 241 9.55 0.08 1.09
C GLY A 241 10.94 0.12 1.74
N ALA A 242 12.00 0.44 0.98
CA ALA A 242 13.36 0.59 1.51
C ALA A 242 13.51 1.72 2.54
N THR A 243 12.56 2.66 2.58
CA THR A 243 12.50 3.74 3.59
C THR A 243 12.09 3.19 4.96
N LEU A 244 11.31 2.09 4.98
CA LEU A 244 10.75 1.48 6.18
C LEU A 244 11.77 0.57 6.87
N GLN A 245 12.04 0.84 8.14
CA GLN A 245 13.00 0.12 8.99
C GLN A 245 12.46 -0.09 10.41
N ALA A 246 11.14 -0.27 10.55
CA ALA A 246 10.52 -0.52 11.85
C ALA A 246 10.87 -1.91 12.39
N ASN A 247 10.88 -2.05 13.71
CA ASN A 247 11.38 -3.26 14.36
C ASN A 247 10.47 -4.49 14.22
N ARG A 248 9.21 -4.32 13.79
CA ARG A 248 8.20 -5.39 13.78
C ARG A 248 7.40 -5.51 12.51
N ALA A 249 6.96 -4.42 11.92
CA ALA A 249 6.15 -4.47 10.72
C ALA A 249 6.32 -3.23 9.85
N ASN A 250 6.48 -3.46 8.56
CA ASN A 250 6.61 -2.42 7.55
C ASN A 250 5.53 -2.64 6.49
N PHE A 251 4.68 -1.63 6.26
CA PHE A 251 3.59 -1.72 5.30
C PHE A 251 3.64 -0.60 4.27
N VAL A 252 3.49 -0.95 2.99
CA VAL A 252 3.29 0.01 1.91
C VAL A 252 1.90 -0.19 1.34
N PHE A 253 1.07 0.85 1.38
CA PHE A 253 -0.25 0.86 0.75
C PHE A 253 -0.20 1.74 -0.49
N TYR A 254 -0.26 1.14 -1.67
CA TYR A 254 -0.32 1.86 -2.94
C TYR A 254 -1.76 1.91 -3.46
N ALA A 255 -2.37 3.09 -3.37
CA ALA A 255 -3.75 3.36 -3.76
C ALA A 255 -3.85 4.01 -5.15
N GLY A 256 -3.12 3.46 -6.12
CA GLY A 256 -3.12 3.90 -7.53
C GLY A 256 -3.32 2.75 -8.50
N GLY A 257 -3.54 3.09 -9.77
CA GLY A 257 -3.61 2.13 -10.87
C GLY A 257 -2.24 1.53 -11.19
N ARG A 258 -2.25 0.38 -11.86
CA ARG A 258 -1.08 -0.37 -12.30
C ARG A 258 -1.06 -0.57 -13.82
N ASP A 259 -1.90 0.14 -14.56
CA ASP A 259 -1.89 0.09 -16.02
C ASP A 259 -0.65 0.80 -16.59
N ASN A 260 -0.17 0.32 -17.74
CA ASN A 260 0.98 0.88 -18.41
C ASN A 260 0.58 1.48 -19.75
N PRO A 261 0.49 2.82 -19.86
CA PRO A 261 0.15 3.49 -21.12
C PRO A 261 1.25 3.40 -22.20
N PHE A 262 2.44 2.89 -21.86
CA PHE A 262 3.55 2.66 -22.77
C PHE A 262 3.68 1.19 -23.20
N ALA A 263 2.89 0.28 -22.64
CA ALA A 263 2.89 -1.10 -23.08
C ALA A 263 2.40 -1.18 -24.54
N ALA A 264 3.08 -1.99 -25.36
CA ALA A 264 2.59 -2.28 -26.71
C ALA A 264 1.18 -2.87 -26.60
N ALA A 265 0.27 -2.46 -27.51
CA ALA A 265 -1.06 -3.08 -27.60
C ALA A 265 -0.89 -4.61 -27.69
N PRO A 266 -1.71 -5.40 -26.98
CA PRO A 266 -1.59 -6.85 -27.03
C PRO A 266 -1.66 -7.27 -28.50
N LYS A 267 -0.60 -7.95 -28.98
CA LYS A 267 -0.70 -8.69 -30.24
C LYS A 267 -1.78 -9.73 -30.00
N ASN A 268 -2.94 -9.58 -30.66
CA ASN A 268 -3.93 -10.65 -30.75
C ASN A 268 -3.18 -11.93 -31.11
N ARG A 269 -3.10 -12.88 -30.18
CA ARG A 269 -2.68 -14.24 -30.53
C ARG A 269 -3.86 -14.84 -31.31
N PRO A 270 -3.62 -15.39 -32.52
CA PRO A 270 -4.65 -16.06 -33.29
C PRO A 270 -5.22 -17.26 -32.52
#